data_AF-A0A087SZT4-F1
#
_entry.id   AF-A0A087SZT4-F1
#
_cell.length_a   1.000
_cell.length_b   1.000
_cell.length_c   1.000
_cell.angle_alpha   90.00
_cell.angle_beta   90.00
_cell.angle_gamma   90.00
#
_symmetry.space_group_name_H-M   'P 1'
#
loop_
_entity.id
_entity.type
_entity.pdbx_description
1 polymer ?
#
loop_
_entity_poly.entity_id
_entity_poly.type
_entity_poly.pdbx_seq_one_letter_code
_entity_poly.pdbx_strand_id
1 'polypeptide(L)'
;MSEEDTATFDPKINNENLTKCLQTLKHMYHDLLSRGIECPNEAEFRAYDILLSLTEGETLRLVKDIRKDVLKSSFVKFAFEAALAFKSNNYVKFFKLMEETTYLNSCIMHRYINEARSQALQVIVRAYSTLQRS
;
A
#
# COMPACT_ATOMS: atom_id res chain seq x y z
N MET A 1 13.52 -9.81 -0.67
CA MET A 1 14.42 -10.84 -0.13
C MET A 1 13.67 -11.62 0.91
N SER A 2 13.44 -12.89 0.62
CA SER A 2 13.42 -14.00 1.57
C SER A 2 14.42 -14.97 0.95
N GLU A 3 15.58 -15.18 1.57
CA GLU A 3 16.55 -16.18 1.12
C GLU A 3 16.14 -17.54 1.73
N GLU A 4 14.93 -17.98 1.39
CA GLU A 4 14.50 -19.37 1.60
C GLU A 4 14.47 -20.07 0.24
N ASP A 5 14.77 -21.36 0.26
CA ASP A 5 14.88 -22.19 -0.92
C ASP A 5 13.63 -22.03 -1.80
N THR A 6 13.80 -21.53 -3.02
CA THR A 6 12.72 -21.17 -3.98
C THR A 6 11.73 -22.31 -4.21
N ALA A 7 12.09 -23.54 -3.82
CA ALA A 7 11.28 -24.75 -3.87
C ALA A 7 10.07 -24.76 -2.91
N THR A 8 9.99 -23.89 -1.89
CA THR A 8 8.87 -23.89 -0.91
C THR A 8 8.07 -22.58 -0.81
N PHE A 9 8.51 -21.50 -1.43
CA PHE A 9 7.79 -20.22 -1.38
C PHE A 9 6.70 -20.14 -2.45
N ASP A 10 5.44 -20.13 -2.00
CA ASP A 10 4.28 -19.85 -2.85
C ASP A 10 3.77 -18.41 -2.59
N PRO A 11 4.01 -17.47 -3.54
CA PRO A 11 3.56 -16.08 -3.40
C PRO A 11 2.05 -15.94 -3.25
N LYS A 12 1.27 -16.85 -3.85
CA LYS A 12 -0.19 -16.82 -3.80
C LYS A 12 -0.67 -17.21 -2.41
N ILE A 13 -0.15 -18.31 -1.85
CA ILE A 13 -0.47 -18.74 -0.47
C ILE A 13 -0.10 -17.65 0.52
N ASN A 14 1.07 -17.03 0.37
CA ASN A 14 1.51 -15.95 1.24
C ASN A 14 0.57 -14.73 1.16
N ASN A 15 0.16 -14.31 -0.04
CA ASN A 15 -0.78 -13.21 -0.22
C ASN A 15 -2.16 -13.52 0.39
N GLU A 16 -2.65 -14.75 0.21
CA GLU A 16 -3.92 -15.17 0.80
C GLU A 16 -3.86 -15.18 2.34
N ASN A 17 -2.78 -15.72 2.90
CA ASN A 17 -2.58 -15.75 4.35
C ASN A 17 -2.44 -14.34 4.93
N LEU A 18 -1.66 -13.47 4.29
CA LEU A 18 -1.52 -12.06 4.68
C LEU A 18 -2.89 -11.36 4.70
N THR A 19 -3.69 -11.53 3.65
CA THR A 19 -5.02 -10.93 3.54
C THR A 19 -5.93 -11.44 4.67
N LYS A 20 -5.97 -12.76 4.91
CA LYS A 20 -6.78 -13.36 5.98
C LYS A 20 -6.35 -12.91 7.38
N CYS A 21 -5.05 -12.79 7.62
CA CYS A 21 -4.50 -12.31 8.88
C CYS A 21 -4.90 -10.85 9.15
N LEU A 22 -4.77 -9.97 8.16
CA LEU A 22 -5.15 -8.57 8.30
C LEU A 22 -6.66 -8.38 8.47
N GLN A 23 -7.48 -9.17 7.77
CA GLN A 23 -8.94 -9.15 7.98
C GLN A 23 -9.32 -9.60 9.38
N THR A 24 -8.70 -10.67 9.90
CA THR A 24 -8.91 -11.11 11.28
C THR A 24 -8.52 -10.01 12.28
N LEU A 25 -7.36 -9.39 12.08
CA LEU A 25 -6.88 -8.30 12.93
C LEU A 25 -7.81 -7.09 12.89
N LYS A 26 -8.36 -6.75 11.71
CA LYS A 26 -9.39 -5.71 11.55
C LYS A 26 -10.61 -5.96 12.41
N HIS A 27 -11.12 -7.19 12.43
CA HIS A 27 -12.26 -7.57 13.28
C HIS A 27 -11.90 -7.49 14.77
N MET A 28 -10.71 -7.97 15.16
CA MET A 28 -10.25 -7.88 16.55
C MET A 28 -10.18 -6.43 17.05
N TYR A 29 -9.68 -5.50 16.23
CA TYR A 29 -9.69 -4.07 16.60
C TYR A 29 -11.11 -3.52 16.78
N HIS A 30 -12.05 -3.91 15.93
CA HIS A 30 -13.45 -3.51 16.06
C HIS A 30 -14.08 -4.04 17.36
N ASP A 31 -13.86 -5.32 17.67
CA ASP A 31 -14.40 -5.97 18.87
C ASP A 31 -13.80 -5.36 20.15
N LEU A 32 -12.50 -5.10 20.18
CA LEU A 32 -11.82 -4.49 21.32
C LEU A 32 -12.28 -3.04 21.54
N LEU A 33 -12.47 -2.28 20.46
CA LEU A 33 -13.01 -0.94 20.53
C LEU A 33 -14.43 -0.92 21.12
N SER A 34 -15.29 -1.89 20.76
CA SER A 34 -16.63 -2.02 21.34
C SER A 34 -16.62 -2.20 22.86
N ARG A 35 -15.48 -2.65 23.40
CA ARG A 35 -15.21 -2.83 24.84
C ARG A 35 -14.43 -1.67 25.46
N GLY A 36 -14.20 -0.58 24.71
CA GLY A 36 -13.44 0.59 25.15
C GLY A 36 -11.92 0.38 25.19
N ILE A 37 -11.40 -0.64 24.51
CA ILE A 37 -9.97 -0.95 24.47
C ILE A 37 -9.39 -0.45 23.15
N GLU A 38 -8.46 0.50 23.23
CA GLU A 38 -7.71 0.99 22.07
C GLU A 38 -6.42 0.20 21.87
N CYS A 39 -6.09 -0.10 20.61
CA CYS A 39 -4.88 -0.82 20.25
C CYS A 39 -3.84 0.14 19.68
N PRO A 40 -2.63 0.24 20.28
CA PRO A 40 -1.64 1.24 19.88
C PRO A 40 -1.15 1.09 18.44
N ASN A 41 -1.16 -0.14 17.92
CA ASN A 41 -0.66 -0.45 16.57
C ASN A 41 -1.76 -0.43 15.50
N GLU A 42 -3.02 -0.14 15.84
CA GLU A 42 -4.13 -0.18 14.86
C GLU A 42 -3.80 0.67 13.62
N ALA A 43 -3.26 1.88 13.83
CA ALA A 43 -2.93 2.80 12.75
C ALA A 43 -1.91 2.25 11.73
N GLU A 44 -0.90 1.53 12.20
CA GLU A 44 0.12 0.92 11.35
C GLU A 44 -0.50 -0.16 10.46
N PHE A 45 -1.30 -1.06 11.04
CA PHE A 45 -1.95 -2.13 10.29
C PHE A 45 -3.04 -1.62 9.33
N ARG A 46 -3.76 -0.53 9.68
CA ARG A 46 -4.64 0.17 8.73
C ARG A 46 -3.88 0.76 7.55
N ALA A 47 -2.66 1.24 7.77
CA ALA A 47 -1.81 1.72 6.68
C ALA A 47 -1.41 0.56 5.75
N TYR A 48 -1.12 -0.63 6.28
CA TYR A 48 -0.87 -1.82 5.47
C TYR A 48 -2.06 -2.25 4.61
N ASP A 49 -3.28 -2.22 5.15
CA ASP A 49 -4.50 -2.48 4.36
C ASP A 49 -4.59 -1.55 3.14
N ILE A 50 -4.30 -0.25 3.33
CA ILE A 50 -4.31 0.73 2.24
C ILE A 50 -3.20 0.43 1.23
N LEU A 51 -1.97 0.20 1.70
CA LEU A 51 -0.80 -0.07 0.85
C LEU A 51 -0.90 -1.40 0.08
N LEU A 52 -1.65 -2.39 0.58
CA LEU A 52 -1.88 -3.67 -0.11
C LEU A 52 -2.97 -3.59 -1.19
N SER A 53 -3.72 -2.49 -1.26
CA SER A 53 -4.85 -2.26 -2.16
C SER A 53 -4.65 -1.03 -3.06
N LEU A 54 -3.41 -0.73 -3.49
CA LEU A 54 -3.12 0.45 -4.34
C LEU A 54 -3.79 0.39 -5.72
N THR A 55 -3.88 -0.79 -6.31
CA THR A 55 -4.52 -1.03 -7.62
C THR A 55 -6.03 -1.25 -7.50
N GLU A 56 -6.50 -1.57 -6.30
CA GLU A 56 -7.90 -1.84 -6.06
C GLU A 56 -8.67 -0.52 -5.91
N GLY A 57 -9.84 -0.44 -6.56
CA GLY A 57 -10.78 0.68 -6.38
C GLY A 57 -11.37 0.78 -4.96
N GLU A 58 -10.97 -0.16 -4.09
CA GLU A 58 -11.50 -0.38 -2.75
C GLU A 58 -10.89 0.53 -1.67
N THR A 59 -9.86 1.32 -2.00
CA THR A 59 -9.23 2.24 -1.02
C THR A 59 -10.26 3.13 -0.32
N LEU A 60 -11.24 3.67 -1.06
CA LEU A 60 -12.32 4.49 -0.49
C LEU A 60 -13.26 3.72 0.45
N ARG A 61 -13.44 2.41 0.23
CA ARG A 61 -14.21 1.56 1.14
C ARG A 61 -13.44 1.31 2.43
N LEU A 62 -12.14 1.04 2.33
CA LEU A 62 -11.27 0.87 3.49
C LEU A 62 -11.28 2.12 4.39
N VAL A 63 -11.29 3.33 3.83
CA VAL A 63 -11.32 4.59 4.61
C VAL A 63 -12.59 4.73 5.46
N LYS A 64 -13.75 4.31 4.94
CA LYS A 64 -15.04 4.52 5.61
C LYS A 64 -15.13 3.79 6.95
N ASP A 65 -14.44 2.67 7.07
CA ASP A 65 -14.45 1.84 8.27
C ASP A 65 -13.40 2.26 9.31
N ILE A 66 -12.53 3.23 9.00
CA ILE A 66 -11.44 3.65 9.89
C ILE A 66 -11.91 4.81 10.75
N ARG A 67 -11.62 4.74 12.06
CA ARG A 67 -11.91 5.81 13.01
C ARG A 67 -11.16 7.11 12.67
N LYS A 68 -11.76 8.25 13.02
CA LYS A 68 -11.24 9.58 12.67
C LYS A 68 -9.86 9.89 13.27
N ASP A 69 -9.58 9.40 14.47
CA ASP A 69 -8.29 9.52 15.15
C ASP A 69 -7.21 8.70 14.42
N VAL A 70 -7.54 7.46 14.06
CA VAL A 70 -6.66 6.57 13.28
C VAL A 70 -6.38 7.13 11.88
N LEU A 71 -7.37 7.71 11.22
CA LEU A 71 -7.21 8.42 9.93
C LEU A 71 -6.23 9.60 10.01
N LYS A 72 -6.11 10.25 11.18
CA LYS A 72 -5.22 11.38 11.38
C LYS A 72 -3.78 10.97 11.69
N SER A 73 -3.52 9.69 11.94
CA SER A 73 -2.19 9.15 12.22
C SER A 73 -1.23 9.38 11.06
N SER A 74 0.06 9.48 11.36
CA SER A 74 1.13 9.58 10.34
C SER A 74 1.16 8.32 9.45
N PHE A 75 0.92 7.14 10.02
CA PHE A 75 0.86 5.87 9.29
C PHE A 75 -0.16 5.90 8.16
N VAL A 76 -1.41 6.23 8.49
CA VAL A 76 -2.50 6.24 7.52
C VAL A 76 -2.35 7.36 6.51
N LYS A 77 -1.88 8.55 6.94
CA LYS A 77 -1.56 9.66 6.03
C LYS A 77 -0.49 9.28 5.00
N PHE A 78 0.59 8.65 5.44
CA PHE A 78 1.64 8.15 4.55
C PHE A 78 1.07 7.18 3.52
N ALA A 79 0.26 6.21 3.95
CA ALA A 79 -0.34 5.23 3.05
C ALA A 79 -1.25 5.89 1.99
N PHE A 80 -2.02 6.91 2.36
CA PHE A 80 -2.79 7.71 1.39
C PHE A 80 -1.90 8.48 0.43
N GLU A 81 -0.81 9.06 0.91
CA GLU A 81 0.13 9.80 0.07
C GLU A 81 0.80 8.89 -0.96
N ALA A 82 1.22 7.69 -0.54
CA ALA A 82 1.75 6.66 -1.43
C ALA A 82 0.70 6.19 -2.44
N ALA A 83 -0.54 5.95 -1.99
CA ALA A 83 -1.63 5.55 -2.86
C ALA A 83 -1.98 6.62 -3.89
N LEU A 84 -2.00 7.89 -3.48
CA LEU A 84 -2.25 9.02 -4.38
C LEU A 84 -1.10 9.17 -5.38
N ALA A 85 0.15 9.07 -4.94
CA ALA A 85 1.31 9.14 -5.83
C ALA A 85 1.27 8.04 -6.90
N PHE A 86 0.92 6.81 -6.51
CA PHE A 86 0.76 5.69 -7.43
C PHE A 86 -0.41 5.93 -8.40
N LYS A 87 -1.62 6.23 -7.90
CA LYS A 87 -2.82 6.40 -8.74
C LYS A 87 -2.76 7.59 -9.68
N SER A 88 -2.04 8.65 -9.31
CA SER A 88 -1.81 9.82 -10.16
C SER A 88 -0.64 9.66 -11.14
N ASN A 89 -0.02 8.48 -11.19
CA ASN A 89 1.19 8.20 -11.96
C ASN A 89 2.33 9.19 -11.67
N ASN A 90 2.40 9.69 -10.42
CA ASN A 90 3.52 10.50 -9.95
C ASN A 90 4.65 9.56 -9.50
N TYR A 91 5.28 8.91 -10.47
CA TYR A 91 6.32 7.91 -10.24
C TYR A 91 7.52 8.46 -9.47
N VAL A 92 7.89 9.74 -9.67
CA VAL A 92 8.98 10.39 -8.90
C VAL A 92 8.64 10.41 -7.41
N LYS A 93 7.44 10.87 -7.05
CA LYS A 93 6.99 10.90 -5.65
C LYS A 93 6.83 9.49 -5.08
N PHE A 94 6.30 8.55 -5.85
CA PHE A 94 6.12 7.16 -5.42
C PHE A 94 7.45 6.50 -5.03
N PHE A 95 8.49 6.61 -5.88
CA PHE A 95 9.81 6.06 -5.57
C PHE A 95 10.49 6.78 -4.41
N LYS A 96 10.32 8.10 -4.29
CA LYS A 96 10.83 8.85 -3.13
C LYS A 96 10.21 8.37 -1.81
N LEU A 97 8.88 8.19 -1.77
CA LEU A 97 8.19 7.68 -0.58
C LEU A 97 8.62 6.26 -0.21
N MET A 98 8.97 5.44 -1.20
CA MET A 98 9.47 4.08 -1.00
C MET A 98 10.86 4.03 -0.36
N GLU A 99 11.69 5.05 -0.62
CA GLU A 99 13.04 5.20 -0.05
C GLU A 99 12.99 5.76 1.38
N GLU A 100 12.04 6.65 1.68
CA GLU A 100 11.95 7.38 2.96
C GLU A 100 11.09 6.69 4.04
N THR A 101 10.55 5.50 3.75
CA THR A 101 9.60 4.80 4.63
C THR A 101 10.21 3.61 5.38
N THR A 102 9.45 3.04 6.32
CA THR A 102 9.83 1.80 7.02
C THR A 102 10.07 0.64 6.03
N TYR A 103 10.92 -0.30 6.43
CA TYR A 103 11.24 -1.47 5.61
C TYR A 103 9.97 -2.22 5.16
N LEU A 104 9.03 -2.48 6.07
CA LEU A 104 7.81 -3.22 5.74
C LEU A 104 6.89 -2.45 4.77
N ASN A 105 6.72 -1.13 4.94
CA ASN A 105 6.03 -0.29 3.96
C ASN A 105 6.69 -0.40 2.58
N SER A 106 8.03 -0.29 2.53
CA SER A 106 8.81 -0.40 1.29
C SER A 106 8.63 -1.77 0.63
N CYS A 107 8.64 -2.86 1.41
CA CYS A 107 8.36 -4.22 0.92
C CYS A 107 6.96 -4.37 0.34
N ILE A 108 5.94 -3.76 0.96
CA ILE A 108 4.56 -3.79 0.42
C ILE A 108 4.50 -2.99 -0.89
N MET A 109 5.07 -1.78 -0.90
CA MET A 109 5.12 -0.92 -2.09
C MET A 109 5.90 -1.56 -3.24
N HIS A 110 6.91 -2.38 -2.94
CA HIS A 110 7.72 -3.09 -3.93
C HIS A 110 6.87 -3.94 -4.88
N ARG A 111 5.72 -4.45 -4.41
CA ARG A 111 4.76 -5.24 -5.22
C ARG A 111 4.28 -4.49 -6.47
N TYR A 112 4.33 -3.15 -6.46
CA TYR A 112 3.83 -2.29 -7.52
C TYR A 112 4.93 -1.67 -8.39
N ILE A 113 6.21 -1.95 -8.13
CA ILE A 113 7.33 -1.33 -8.88
C ILE A 113 7.25 -1.59 -10.37
N ASN A 114 6.94 -2.82 -10.78
CA ASN A 114 6.86 -3.16 -12.20
C ASN A 114 5.78 -2.35 -12.91
N GLU A 115 4.61 -2.23 -12.29
CA GLU A 115 3.51 -1.43 -12.82
C GLU A 115 3.87 0.06 -12.86
N ALA A 116 4.42 0.60 -11.76
CA ALA A 116 4.87 1.99 -11.71
C ALA A 116 5.92 2.31 -12.79
N ARG A 117 6.89 1.40 -13.02
CA ARG A 117 7.89 1.53 -14.09
C ARG A 117 7.27 1.50 -15.47
N SER A 118 6.34 0.57 -15.73
CA SER A 118 5.63 0.50 -17.01
C SER A 118 4.85 1.78 -17.29
N GLN A 119 4.13 2.31 -16.30
CA GLN A 119 3.38 3.57 -16.43
C GLN A 119 4.30 4.79 -16.65
N ALA A 120 5.44 4.85 -15.95
CA ALA A 120 6.44 5.89 -16.13
C ALA A 120 7.04 5.88 -17.54
N LEU A 121 7.45 4.70 -18.03
CA LEU A 121 7.99 4.54 -19.39
C LEU A 121 6.98 4.96 -20.46
N GLN A 122 5.70 4.61 -20.29
CA GLN A 122 4.66 5.05 -21.22
C GLN A 122 4.52 6.58 -21.29
N VAL A 123 4.60 7.27 -20.14
CA VAL A 123 4.55 8.74 -20.10
C VAL A 123 5.77 9.33 -20.81
N ILE A 124 6.97 8.83 -20.52
CA ILE A 124 8.21 9.30 -21.12
C ILE A 124 8.17 9.12 -22.64
N VAL A 125 7.86 7.90 -23.12
CA VAL A 125 7.81 7.60 -24.56
C VAL A 125 6.81 8.49 -25.28
N ARG A 126 5.62 8.73 -24.69
CA ARG A 126 4.61 9.62 -25.29
C ARG A 126 5.13 11.04 -25.42
N ALA A 127 5.74 11.60 -24.37
CA ALA A 127 6.29 12.94 -24.39
C ALA A 127 7.36 13.11 -25.49
N TYR A 128 8.29 12.16 -25.62
CA TYR A 128 9.34 12.19 -26.64
C TYR A 128 8.80 11.96 -28.07
N SER A 129 7.79 11.10 -28.24
CA SER A 129 7.18 10.84 -29.55
C SER A 129 6.38 12.03 -30.08
N THR A 130 5.80 12.83 -29.20
CA THR A 130 5.12 14.08 -29.57
C THR A 130 6.11 15.18 -29.91
N LEU A 131 7.24 15.28 -29.19
CA LEU A 131 8.32 16.23 -29.48
C LEU A 131 9.00 16.01 -30.84
N GLN A 132 9.06 14.77 -31.33
CA GLN A 132 9.62 14.49 -32.68
C GLN A 132 8.68 14.84 -33.84
N ARG A 133 7.42 15.19 -33.56
CA ARG A 133 6.40 15.52 -34.59
C ARG A 133 6.10 17.02 -34.69
N SER A 134 6.75 17.85 -33.88
CA SER A 134 6.67 19.32 -33.89
C SER A 134 7.94 19.92 -34.46
#